data_AF-A0A9E3D707-F1
#
_entry.id   AF-A0A9E3D707-F1
#
_cell.length_a   1.000
_cell.length_b   1.000
_cell.length_c   1.000
_cell.angle_alpha   90.00
_cell.angle_beta   90.00
_cell.angle_gamma   90.00
#
_symmetry.space_group_name_H-M   'P 1'
#
loop_
_entity.id
_entity.type
_entity.pdbx_description
1 polymer ?
#
loop_
_entity_poly.entity_id
_entity_poly.type
_entity_poly.pdbx_seq_one_letter_code
_entity_poly.pdbx_strand_id
1 'polypeptide(L)'
;MRTKLTLDDDVAANLKAESRRAGRPFREIVNQTLRRGLESRRVIARRRTFKAAVRDLGDLKPGLSLDNVAELIDQVEGTLHR
;
A
#
# COMPACT_ATOMS: atom_id res chain seq x y z
N MET A 1 7.30 28.30 -18.09
CA MET A 1 6.58 27.97 -19.35
C MET A 1 5.09 28.20 -19.17
N ARG A 2 4.42 28.75 -20.20
CA ARG A 2 2.96 28.87 -20.28
C ARG A 2 2.44 27.83 -21.26
N THR A 3 1.55 26.97 -20.77
CA THR A 3 1.00 25.83 -21.53
C THR A 3 -0.51 25.83 -21.32
N LYS A 4 -1.27 25.53 -22.37
CA LYS A 4 -2.70 25.23 -22.25
C LYS A 4 -2.86 23.72 -22.06
N LEU A 5 -3.62 23.31 -21.07
CA LEU A 5 -3.91 21.92 -20.76
C LEU A 5 -5.42 21.76 -20.71
N THR A 6 -5.94 20.79 -21.46
CA THR A 6 -7.32 20.33 -21.34
C THR A 6 -7.40 19.36 -20.18
N LEU A 7 -8.39 19.53 -19.30
CA LEU A 7 -8.63 18.67 -18.13
C LEU A 7 -10.04 18.12 -18.22
N ASP A 8 -10.22 16.87 -17.82
CA ASP A 8 -11.54 16.30 -17.60
C ASP A 8 -12.25 17.04 -16.45
N ASP A 9 -13.58 17.07 -16.49
CA ASP A 9 -14.39 17.89 -15.59
C ASP A 9 -14.21 17.49 -14.12
N ASP A 10 -14.05 16.19 -13.85
CA ASP A 10 -13.81 15.63 -12.52
C ASP A 10 -12.42 16.04 -11.98
N VAL A 11 -11.38 15.98 -12.83
CA VAL A 11 -10.03 16.41 -12.49
C VAL A 11 -10.00 17.90 -12.18
N ALA A 12 -10.67 18.71 -13.01
CA ALA A 12 -10.77 20.15 -12.80
C ALA A 12 -11.52 20.49 -11.50
N ALA A 13 -12.61 19.78 -11.19
CA ALA A 13 -13.37 19.95 -9.95
C ALA A 13 -12.52 19.62 -8.71
N ASN A 14 -11.80 18.50 -8.73
CA ASN A 14 -10.93 18.07 -7.64
C ASN A 14 -9.80 19.08 -7.38
N LEU A 15 -9.13 19.56 -8.44
CA LEU A 15 -8.06 20.56 -8.30
C LEU A 15 -8.58 21.90 -7.78
N LYS A 16 -9.79 22.31 -8.17
CA LYS A 16 -10.44 23.52 -7.64
C LYS A 16 -10.80 23.38 -6.16
N ALA A 17 -11.31 22.21 -5.75
CA ALA A 17 -11.61 21.92 -4.36
C ALA A 17 -10.35 21.97 -3.49
N GLU A 18 -9.26 21.35 -3.95
CA GLU A 18 -7.97 21.40 -3.26
C GLU A 18 -7.36 22.80 -3.21
N SER A 19 -7.50 23.59 -4.27
CA SER A 19 -7.10 25.01 -4.27
C SER A 19 -7.83 25.83 -3.22
N ARG A 20 -9.15 25.62 -3.07
CA ARG A 20 -9.95 26.26 -2.02
C ARG A 20 -9.53 25.79 -0.63
N ARG A 21 -9.37 24.48 -0.44
CA ARG A 21 -8.97 23.87 0.84
C ARG A 21 -7.61 24.36 1.31
N ALA A 22 -6.63 24.43 0.40
CA ALA A 22 -5.27 24.84 0.73
C ALA A 22 -5.08 26.37 0.74
N GLY A 23 -6.07 27.16 0.32
CA GLY A 23 -5.95 28.62 0.17
C GLY A 23 -4.87 29.04 -0.84
N ARG A 24 -4.53 28.17 -1.80
CA ARG A 24 -3.42 28.39 -2.75
C ARG A 24 -3.93 28.55 -4.18
N PRO A 25 -3.25 29.34 -5.03
CA PRO A 25 -3.64 29.53 -6.41
C PRO A 25 -3.78 28.21 -7.18
N PHE A 26 -4.80 28.11 -8.04
CA PHE A 26 -5.09 26.91 -8.83
C PHE A 26 -3.87 26.41 -9.61
N ARG A 27 -3.11 27.31 -10.23
CA ARG A 27 -1.86 26.98 -10.95
C ARG A 27 -0.82 26.30 -10.05
N GLU A 28 -0.73 26.71 -8.79
CA GLU A 28 0.24 26.16 -7.85
C GLU A 28 -0.15 24.73 -7.45
N ILE A 29 -1.44 24.50 -7.17
CA ILE A 29 -1.98 23.17 -6.91
C ILE A 29 -1.78 22.25 -8.12
N VAL A 30 -2.13 22.70 -9.34
CA VAL A 30 -1.90 21.94 -10.57
C VAL A 30 -0.44 21.50 -10.69
N ASN A 31 0.50 22.43 -10.56
CA ASN A 31 1.92 22.12 -10.68
C ASN A 31 2.42 21.18 -9.57
N GLN A 32 1.97 21.39 -8.33
CA GLN A 32 2.34 20.54 -7.21
C GLN A 32 1.81 19.11 -7.40
N THR A 33 0.55 18.95 -7.80
CA THR A 33 -0.08 17.66 -8.07
C THR A 33 0.66 16.92 -9.19
N LEU A 34 0.98 17.61 -10.29
CA LEU A 34 1.76 17.02 -11.39
C LEU A 34 3.16 16.57 -10.94
N ARG A 35 3.88 17.38 -10.15
CA ARG A 35 5.20 17.00 -9.61
C ARG A 35 5.11 15.75 -8.74
N ARG A 36 4.15 15.73 -7.80
CA ARG A 36 3.91 14.57 -6.93
C ARG A 36 3.57 13.31 -7.72
N GLY A 37 2.77 13.42 -8.79
CA GLY A 37 2.46 12.31 -9.67
C GLY A 37 3.66 11.78 -10.46
N LEU A 38 4.55 12.67 -10.91
CA LEU A 38 5.78 12.27 -11.60
C LEU A 38 6.81 11.63 -10.65
N GLU A 39 6.88 12.11 -9.41
CA GLU A 39 7.73 11.53 -8.36
C GLU A 39 7.21 10.16 -7.89
N SER A 40 5.91 10.03 -7.64
CA SER A 40 5.31 8.76 -7.18
C SER A 40 5.53 7.63 -8.19
N ARG A 41 5.47 7.93 -9.49
CA ARG A 41 5.75 6.95 -10.56
C ARG A 41 7.19 6.42 -10.48
N ARG A 42 8.16 7.26 -10.12
CA ARG A 42 9.56 6.84 -9.90
C ARG A 42 9.71 5.98 -8.64
N VAL A 43 8.97 6.30 -7.59
CA VAL A 43 9.00 5.53 -6.34
C VAL A 43 8.34 4.16 -6.50
N ILE A 44 7.21 4.07 -7.19
CA ILE A 44 6.51 2.80 -7.47
C ILE A 44 7.40 1.88 -8.31
N ALA A 45 8.06 2.40 -9.34
CA ALA A 45 9.02 1.63 -10.14
C ALA A 45 10.20 1.09 -9.32
N ARG A 46 10.51 1.73 -8.18
CA ARG A 46 11.62 1.35 -7.29
C ARG A 46 11.20 0.49 -6.10
N ARG A 47 9.89 0.33 -5.84
CA ARG A 47 9.41 -0.44 -4.69
C ARG A 47 9.69 -1.93 -4.95
N ARG A 48 10.80 -2.43 -4.39
CA ARG A 48 11.11 -3.87 -4.40
C ARG A 48 9.94 -4.61 -3.74
N THR A 49 9.54 -5.73 -4.33
CA THR A 49 8.56 -6.62 -3.71
C THR A 49 9.03 -6.98 -2.31
N PHE A 50 8.11 -6.92 -1.34
CA PHE A 50 8.41 -7.39 0.01
C PHE A 50 8.71 -8.89 -0.08
N LYS A 51 9.91 -9.29 0.32
CA LYS A 51 10.30 -10.69 0.45
C LYS A 51 10.35 -11.01 1.94
N ALA A 52 9.52 -11.95 2.38
CA ALA A 52 9.65 -12.49 3.72
C ALA A 52 11.01 -13.17 3.85
N ALA A 53 11.75 -12.87 4.92
CA ALA A 53 12.95 -13.60 5.28
C ALA A 53 12.51 -14.95 5.87
N VAL A 54 12.27 -15.92 4.99
CA VAL A 54 11.93 -17.27 5.39
C VAL A 54 13.18 -18.01 5.86
N ARG A 55 13.03 -18.78 6.94
CA ARG A 55 14.03 -19.72 7.42
C ARG A 55 13.43 -21.12 7.27
N ASP A 56 14.22 -22.04 6.76
CA ASP A 56 13.85 -23.45 6.72
C ASP A 56 13.86 -24.02 8.15
N LEU A 57 12.72 -24.50 8.61
CA LEU A 57 12.53 -25.15 9.91
C LEU A 57 12.43 -26.67 9.79
N GLY A 58 12.61 -27.22 8.59
CA GLY A 58 12.44 -28.64 8.28
C GLY A 58 10.98 -29.03 8.05
N ASP A 59 10.77 -30.33 7.87
CA ASP A 59 9.46 -30.90 7.63
C ASP A 59 8.59 -30.89 8.89
N LEU A 60 7.29 -30.66 8.68
CA LEU A 60 6.30 -30.77 9.75
C LEU A 60 6.20 -32.23 10.22
N LYS A 61 6.08 -32.46 11.53
CA LYS A 61 5.93 -33.83 12.04
C LYS A 61 4.64 -34.46 11.46
N PRO A 62 4.66 -35.76 11.11
CA PRO A 62 3.49 -36.44 10.58
C PRO A 62 2.28 -36.29 11.51
N GLY A 63 1.14 -35.89 10.94
CA GLY A 63 -0.12 -35.72 11.68
C GLY A 63 -0.34 -34.33 12.27
N LEU A 64 0.66 -33.46 12.31
CA LEU A 64 0.45 -32.04 12.66
C LEU A 64 -0.07 -31.28 11.43
N SER A 65 -0.99 -30.34 11.65
CA SER A 65 -1.46 -29.38 10.65
C SER A 65 -1.33 -27.96 11.19
N LEU A 66 -0.79 -27.05 10.39
CA LEU A 66 -0.70 -25.63 10.73
C LEU A 66 -1.96 -24.84 10.37
N ASP A 67 -2.91 -25.48 9.67
CA ASP A 67 -4.15 -24.85 9.22
C ASP A 67 -5.26 -24.87 10.31
N ASN A 68 -5.07 -25.65 11.38
CA ASN A 68 -5.98 -25.73 12.52
C ASN A 68 -5.25 -25.47 13.84
N VAL A 69 -5.34 -24.23 14.32
CA VAL A 69 -4.62 -23.78 15.52
C VAL A 69 -5.06 -24.54 16.78
N ALA A 70 -6.36 -24.83 16.95
CA ALA A 70 -6.87 -25.46 18.17
C ALA A 70 -6.34 -26.89 18.32
N GLU A 71 -6.45 -27.68 17.25
CA GLU A 71 -5.95 -29.06 17.22
C GLU A 71 -4.43 -29.12 17.34
N LEU A 72 -3.71 -28.18 16.70
CA LEU A 72 -2.27 -28.09 16.81
C LEU A 72 -1.83 -27.86 18.26
N ILE A 73 -2.51 -26.97 18.98
CA ILE A 73 -2.21 -26.69 20.39
C ILE A 73 -2.49 -27.93 21.25
N ASP A 74 -3.64 -28.59 21.08
CA ASP A 74 -3.96 -29.83 21.81
C ASP A 74 -2.92 -30.93 21.58
N GLN A 75 -2.40 -31.05 20.35
CA GLN A 75 -1.38 -32.05 19.99
C GLN A 75 0.02 -31.71 20.53
N VAL A 76 0.36 -30.43 20.67
CA VAL A 76 1.71 -29.98 21.08
C VAL A 76 1.81 -29.76 22.60
N GLU A 77 0.77 -29.18 23.21
CA GLU A 77 0.74 -28.80 24.63
C GLU A 77 -0.12 -29.77 25.49
N GLY A 78 -0.97 -30.58 24.86
CA GLY A 78 -1.88 -31.52 25.51
C GLY A 78 -3.25 -30.91 25.83
N THR A 79 -4.26 -31.76 26.05
CA THR A 79 -5.67 -31.35 26.30
C THR A 79 -5.90 -30.57 27.60
N LEU A 80 -4.86 -30.42 28.42
CA LEU A 80 -4.86 -29.66 29.67
C LEU A 80 -4.24 -28.27 29.52
N HIS A 81 -3.90 -27.83 28.29
CA HIS A 81 -3.52 -26.44 28.05
C HIS A 81 -4.73 -25.55 28.43
N ARG A 82 -4.62 -24.83 29.54
CA ARG A 82 -5.59 -23.84 30.00
C ARG A 82 -4.90 -22.81 30.87
#